data_AF-A0A7I7SKB0-F1
#
_entry.id   AF-A0A7I7SKB0-F1
#
_cell.length_a   1.000
_cell.length_b   1.000
_cell.length_c   1.000
_cell.angle_alpha   90.00
_cell.angle_beta   90.00
_cell.angle_gamma   90.00
#
_symmetry.space_group_name_H-M   'P 1'
#
loop_
_entity.id
_entity.type
_entity.pdbx_description
1 polymer ?
#
loop_
_entity_poly.entity_id
_entity_poly.type
_entity_poly.pdbx_seq_one_letter_code
_entity_poly.pdbx_strand_id
1 'polypeptide(L)'
;MTVWARRASVALIGVLACAVVALGAVGGGLYWDRVQSRAEQSARAELPALAAETIPRIFGFDYQTVETTMTDVYPMLTPRYRPDFEQQVTTVVIPQARERKLVSQISVIGQGMVDAGRTSASVLVFLNRTVTDPSGEPFVEPARVRVDYRKIDGKWLVDMIKPV
;
A
#
# COMPACT_ATOMS: atom_id res chain seq x y z
N MET A 1 34.91 49.36 -33.05
CA MET A 1 33.53 49.24 -32.49
C MET A 1 33.08 47.79 -32.25
N THR A 2 33.88 46.77 -32.60
CA THR A 2 33.48 45.34 -32.57
C THR A 2 33.57 44.66 -31.19
N VAL A 3 34.47 45.11 -30.31
CA VAL A 3 34.70 44.47 -29.00
C VAL A 3 33.53 44.70 -28.02
N TRP A 4 32.91 45.88 -28.05
CA TRP A 4 31.79 46.23 -27.18
C TRP A 4 30.51 45.47 -27.57
N ALA A 5 30.23 45.37 -28.88
CA ALA A 5 29.17 44.53 -29.42
C ALA A 5 29.36 43.04 -29.05
N ARG A 6 30.60 42.52 -29.15
CA ARG A 6 30.90 41.12 -28.80
C ARG A 6 30.68 40.82 -27.31
N ARG A 7 31.05 41.75 -26.42
CA ARG A 7 30.82 41.62 -24.97
C ARG A 7 29.32 41.68 -24.62
N ALA A 8 28.56 42.54 -25.28
CA ALA A 8 27.11 42.61 -25.12
C ALA A 8 26.41 41.32 -25.61
N SER A 9 26.84 40.76 -26.74
CA SER A 9 26.33 39.48 -27.24
C SER A 9 26.60 38.31 -26.29
N VAL A 10 27.81 38.21 -25.72
CA VAL A 10 28.15 37.16 -24.76
C VAL A 10 27.33 37.29 -23.47
N ALA A 11 27.12 38.52 -22.97
CA ALA A 11 26.28 38.77 -21.80
C ALA A 11 24.82 38.38 -22.06
N LEU A 12 24.27 38.74 -23.23
CA LEU A 12 22.90 38.39 -23.62
C LEU A 12 22.72 36.87 -23.73
N ILE A 13 23.67 36.17 -24.36
CA ILE A 13 23.66 34.69 -24.45
C ILE A 13 23.69 34.08 -23.04
N GLY A 14 24.54 34.60 -22.15
CA GLY A 14 24.59 34.13 -20.76
C GLY A 14 23.27 34.30 -20.02
N VAL A 15 22.61 35.46 -20.16
CA VAL A 15 21.29 35.72 -19.56
C VAL A 15 20.23 34.78 -20.14
N LEU A 16 20.20 34.59 -21.46
CA LEU A 16 19.25 33.68 -22.11
C LEU A 16 19.48 32.23 -21.68
N ALA A 17 20.73 31.78 -21.56
CA ALA A 17 21.05 30.44 -21.06
C ALA A 17 20.56 30.26 -19.62
N CYS A 18 20.83 31.23 -18.73
CA CYS A 18 20.31 31.21 -17.36
C CYS A 18 18.78 31.19 -17.31
N ALA A 19 18.12 31.96 -18.18
CA ALA A 19 16.65 31.99 -18.27
C ALA A 19 16.08 30.63 -18.71
N VAL A 20 16.69 29.97 -19.69
CA VAL A 20 16.27 28.62 -20.13
C VAL A 20 16.43 27.60 -19.01
N VAL A 21 17.55 27.61 -18.28
CA VAL A 21 17.77 26.71 -17.15
C VAL A 21 16.75 26.98 -16.04
N ALA A 22 16.49 28.25 -15.71
CA ALA A 22 15.50 28.62 -14.71
C ALA A 22 14.09 28.16 -15.10
N LEU A 23 13.67 28.37 -16.35
CA LEU A 23 12.38 27.90 -16.87
C LEU A 23 12.29 26.37 -16.85
N GLY A 24 13.37 25.67 -17.21
CA GLY A 24 13.45 24.21 -17.13
C GLY A 24 13.29 23.69 -15.71
N ALA A 25 13.95 24.33 -14.73
CA ALA A 25 13.83 23.98 -13.32
C ALA A 25 12.41 24.22 -12.80
N VAL A 26 11.79 25.36 -13.11
CA VAL A 26 10.41 25.67 -12.73
C VAL A 26 9.43 24.71 -13.38
N GLY A 27 9.54 24.50 -14.70
CA GLY A 27 8.68 23.59 -15.44
C GLY A 27 8.79 22.14 -14.96
N GLY A 28 10.02 21.68 -14.70
CA GLY A 28 10.28 20.37 -14.11
C GLY A 28 9.70 20.22 -12.71
N GLY A 29 9.86 21.23 -11.86
CA GLY A 29 9.28 21.26 -10.51
C GLY A 29 7.75 21.19 -10.52
N LEU A 30 7.10 22.01 -11.35
CA LEU A 30 5.63 22.01 -11.50
C LEU A 30 5.11 20.68 -12.05
N TYR A 31 5.82 20.07 -12.99
CA TYR A 31 5.44 18.76 -13.52
C TYR A 31 5.56 17.67 -12.44
N TRP A 32 6.65 17.67 -11.69
CA TRP A 32 6.88 16.70 -10.62
C TRP A 32 5.80 16.80 -9.52
N ASP A 33 5.50 18.01 -9.06
CA ASP A 33 4.43 18.28 -8.10
C ASP A 33 3.07 17.76 -8.61
N ARG A 34 2.74 18.08 -9.87
CA ARG A 34 1.50 17.61 -10.49
C ARG A 34 1.40 16.09 -10.54
N VAL A 35 2.48 15.39 -10.90
CA VAL A 35 2.51 13.92 -10.96
C VAL A 35 2.36 13.34 -9.56
N GLN A 36 3.04 13.91 -8.57
CA GLN A 36 2.95 13.50 -7.18
C GLN A 36 1.52 13.67 -6.66
N SER A 37 0.95 14.87 -6.71
CA SER A 37 -0.40 15.14 -6.17
C SER A 37 -1.47 14.25 -6.82
N ARG A 38 -1.38 14.03 -8.14
CA ARG A 38 -2.31 13.12 -8.84
C ARG A 38 -2.20 11.69 -8.36
N ALA A 39 -0.97 11.20 -8.16
CA ALA A 39 -0.76 9.85 -7.69
C ALA A 39 -1.27 9.67 -6.24
N GLU A 40 -1.07 10.67 -5.37
CA GLU A 40 -1.62 10.65 -4.02
C GLU A 40 -3.15 10.68 -4.02
N GLN A 41 -3.78 11.51 -4.85
CA GLN A 41 -5.24 11.54 -5.00
C GLN A 41 -5.78 10.18 -5.47
N SER A 42 -5.11 9.55 -6.45
CA SER A 42 -5.46 8.20 -6.90
C SER A 42 -5.33 7.18 -5.78
N ALA A 43 -4.24 7.21 -5.01
CA ALA A 43 -4.03 6.29 -3.88
C ALA A 43 -5.12 6.46 -2.81
N ARG A 44 -5.47 7.71 -2.47
CA ARG A 44 -6.54 8.03 -1.51
C ARG A 44 -7.92 7.54 -1.96
N ALA A 45 -8.17 7.52 -3.27
CA ALA A 45 -9.45 7.06 -3.83
C ALA A 45 -9.54 5.51 -3.90
N GLU A 46 -8.42 4.84 -4.17
CA GLU A 46 -8.39 3.39 -4.46
C GLU A 46 -8.15 2.53 -3.21
N LEU A 47 -7.18 2.91 -2.38
CA LEU A 47 -6.66 2.04 -1.33
C LEU A 47 -7.60 1.74 -0.17
N PRO A 48 -8.47 2.67 0.30
CA PRO A 48 -9.41 2.34 1.35
C PRO A 48 -10.32 1.17 0.92
N ALA A 49 -10.92 1.24 -0.27
CA ALA A 49 -11.78 0.18 -0.79
C ALA A 49 -11.01 -1.14 -0.98
N LEU A 50 -9.79 -1.06 -1.54
CA LEU A 50 -8.92 -2.22 -1.67
C LEU A 50 -8.61 -2.88 -0.31
N ALA A 51 -8.37 -2.08 0.74
CA ALA A 51 -8.12 -2.59 2.08
C ALA A 51 -9.36 -3.27 2.68
N ALA A 52 -10.54 -2.69 2.49
CA ALA A 52 -11.81 -3.30 2.88
C ALA A 52 -12.02 -4.68 2.27
N GLU A 53 -11.59 -4.87 1.02
CA GLU A 53 -11.73 -6.13 0.29
C GLU A 53 -10.63 -7.14 0.64
N THR A 54 -9.39 -6.67 0.75
CA THR A 54 -8.21 -7.54 0.89
C THR A 54 -8.06 -8.07 2.30
N ILE A 55 -8.34 -7.25 3.32
CA ILE A 55 -8.11 -7.62 4.73
C ILE A 55 -8.96 -8.80 5.19
N PRO A 56 -10.26 -8.90 4.83
CA PRO A 56 -11.03 -10.10 5.12
C PRO A 56 -10.51 -11.37 4.46
N ARG A 57 -9.89 -11.28 3.27
CA ARG A 57 -9.28 -12.44 2.60
C ARG A 57 -8.00 -12.90 3.28
N ILE A 58 -7.22 -11.96 3.82
CA ILE A 58 -5.95 -12.25 4.50
C ILE A 58 -6.18 -12.88 5.87
N PHE A 59 -7.12 -12.36 6.67
CA PHE A 59 -7.33 -12.82 8.05
C PHE A 59 -8.54 -13.76 8.22
N GLY A 60 -9.39 -13.88 7.21
CA GLY A 60 -10.50 -14.81 7.18
C GLY A 60 -10.06 -16.18 6.68
N PHE A 61 -10.48 -17.24 7.37
CA PHE A 61 -10.18 -18.62 6.96
C PHE A 61 -11.15 -19.61 7.60
N ASP A 62 -11.28 -20.77 6.98
CA ASP A 62 -11.89 -21.96 7.56
C ASP A 62 -10.83 -23.04 7.70
N TYR A 63 -10.82 -23.79 8.80
CA TYR A 63 -9.86 -24.88 9.03
C TYR A 63 -9.83 -25.93 7.90
N GLN A 64 -10.91 -26.08 7.15
CA GLN A 64 -11.03 -27.03 6.03
C GLN A 64 -10.35 -26.53 4.75
N THR A 65 -10.29 -25.21 4.55
CA THR A 65 -9.83 -24.60 3.30
C THR A 65 -8.65 -23.65 3.48
N VAL A 66 -8.10 -23.56 4.69
CA VAL A 66 -7.07 -22.58 5.06
C VAL A 66 -5.88 -22.61 4.10
N GLU A 67 -5.43 -23.78 3.62
CA GLU A 67 -4.33 -23.84 2.64
C GLU A 67 -4.69 -23.17 1.31
N THR A 68 -5.87 -23.45 0.79
CA THR A 68 -6.37 -22.85 -0.46
C THR A 68 -6.57 -21.35 -0.31
N THR A 69 -7.22 -20.93 0.78
CA THR A 69 -7.39 -19.51 1.11
C THR A 69 -6.05 -18.77 1.13
N MET A 70 -5.02 -19.36 1.75
CA MET A 70 -3.71 -18.72 1.85
C MET A 70 -2.96 -18.68 0.50
N THR A 71 -3.18 -19.68 -0.36
CA THR A 71 -2.66 -19.69 -1.74
C THR A 71 -3.22 -18.52 -2.57
N ASP A 72 -4.51 -18.18 -2.38
CA ASP A 72 -5.15 -17.03 -3.03
C ASP A 72 -4.68 -15.68 -2.48
N VAL A 73 -4.19 -15.66 -1.23
CA VAL A 73 -3.67 -14.45 -0.56
C VAL A 73 -2.27 -14.09 -1.05
N TYR A 74 -1.38 -15.06 -1.29
CA TYR A 74 0.02 -14.78 -1.62
C TYR A 74 0.24 -13.82 -2.81
N PRO A 75 -0.54 -13.88 -3.90
CA PRO A 75 -0.44 -12.91 -4.99
C PRO A 75 -0.78 -11.46 -4.61
N MET A 76 -1.52 -11.25 -3.51
CA MET A 76 -1.88 -9.92 -2.99
C MET A 76 -0.73 -9.27 -2.20
N LEU A 77 0.29 -10.05 -1.85
CA LEU A 77 1.43 -9.60 -1.05
C LEU A 77 2.61 -9.23 -1.95
N THR A 78 3.40 -8.26 -1.52
CA THR A 78 4.66 -7.94 -2.20
C THR A 78 5.61 -9.15 -2.14
N PRO A 79 6.48 -9.34 -3.14
CA PRO A 79 7.48 -10.41 -3.12
C PRO A 79 8.39 -10.37 -1.89
N ARG A 80 8.58 -9.18 -1.30
CA ARG A 80 9.37 -8.98 -0.09
C ARG A 80 8.65 -9.48 1.16
N TYR A 81 7.34 -9.27 1.26
CA TYR A 81 6.57 -9.61 2.46
C TYR A 81 6.07 -11.05 2.47
N ARG A 82 5.82 -11.60 1.27
CA ARG A 82 5.27 -12.95 1.09
C ARG A 82 6.02 -14.05 1.87
N PRO A 83 7.37 -14.13 1.86
CA PRO A 83 8.08 -15.23 2.53
C PRO A 83 7.85 -15.26 4.05
N ASP A 84 7.92 -14.11 4.71
CA ASP A 84 7.71 -14.00 6.15
C ASP A 84 6.26 -14.35 6.52
N PHE A 85 5.30 -13.87 5.70
CA PHE A 85 3.89 -14.18 5.88
C PHE A 85 3.60 -15.68 5.69
N GLU A 86 4.13 -16.28 4.62
CA GLU A 86 4.00 -17.72 4.34
C GLU A 86 4.61 -18.57 5.46
N GLN A 87 5.76 -18.18 5.99
CA GLN A 87 6.37 -18.85 7.14
C GLN A 87 5.44 -18.81 8.35
N GLN A 88 4.87 -17.65 8.69
CA GLN A 88 3.94 -17.52 9.82
C GLN A 88 2.66 -18.35 9.60
N VAL A 89 2.14 -18.34 8.38
CA VAL A 89 0.93 -19.10 8.02
C VAL A 89 1.18 -20.61 8.16
N THR A 90 2.26 -21.11 7.59
CA THR A 90 2.59 -22.54 7.57
C THR A 90 2.99 -23.09 8.94
N THR A 91 3.65 -22.29 9.76
CA THR A 91 4.16 -22.74 11.08
C THR A 91 3.19 -22.51 12.23
N VAL A 92 2.28 -21.54 12.11
CA VAL A 92 1.38 -21.16 13.21
C VAL A 92 -0.09 -21.24 12.80
N VAL A 93 -0.49 -20.53 11.75
CA VAL A 93 -1.92 -20.34 11.43
C VAL A 93 -2.58 -21.65 11.00
N ILE A 94 -2.01 -22.35 10.02
CA ILE A 94 -2.55 -23.61 9.50
C ILE A 94 -2.62 -24.69 10.58
N PRO A 95 -1.53 -24.98 11.34
CA PRO A 95 -1.58 -25.95 12.42
C PRO A 95 -2.65 -25.62 13.46
N GLN A 96 -2.72 -24.37 13.93
CA GLN A 96 -3.70 -23.97 14.94
C GLN A 96 -5.14 -24.02 14.42
N ALA A 97 -5.37 -23.59 13.18
CA ALA A 97 -6.69 -23.66 12.55
C ALA A 97 -7.19 -25.11 12.52
N ARG A 98 -6.34 -26.07 12.12
CA ARG A 98 -6.70 -27.49 12.05
C ARG A 98 -6.87 -28.14 13.41
N GLU A 99 -5.91 -27.94 14.32
CA GLU A 99 -5.92 -28.54 15.65
C GLU A 99 -7.18 -28.15 16.44
N ARG A 100 -7.52 -26.86 16.38
CA ARG A 100 -8.66 -26.29 17.10
C ARG A 100 -9.92 -26.16 16.26
N LYS A 101 -9.88 -26.58 14.98
CA LYS A 101 -10.98 -26.48 14.00
C LYS A 101 -11.62 -25.09 13.99
N LEU A 102 -10.78 -24.07 13.88
CA LEU A 102 -11.21 -22.67 13.95
C LEU A 102 -11.76 -22.17 12.62
N VAL A 103 -12.83 -21.40 12.71
CA VAL A 103 -13.30 -20.54 11.61
C VAL A 103 -13.08 -19.09 12.03
N SER A 104 -12.41 -18.31 11.19
CA SER A 104 -12.10 -16.90 11.40
C SER A 104 -12.81 -16.07 10.35
N GLN A 105 -13.66 -15.15 10.79
CA GLN A 105 -14.40 -14.22 9.94
C GLN A 105 -14.04 -12.79 10.30
N ILE A 106 -13.95 -11.93 9.29
CA ILE A 106 -13.48 -10.56 9.43
C ILE A 106 -14.54 -9.62 8.90
N SER A 107 -14.98 -8.70 9.75
CA SER A 107 -15.87 -7.59 9.38
C SER A 107 -15.10 -6.29 9.49
N VAL A 108 -14.86 -5.61 8.37
CA VAL A 108 -14.30 -4.27 8.36
C VAL A 108 -15.38 -3.28 8.76
N ILE A 109 -15.17 -2.56 9.85
CA ILE A 109 -16.13 -1.60 10.41
C ILE A 109 -15.73 -0.15 10.14
N GLY A 110 -14.49 0.09 9.71
CA GLY A 110 -14.00 1.40 9.35
C GLY A 110 -12.61 1.34 8.72
N GLN A 111 -12.29 2.36 7.93
CA GLN A 111 -11.00 2.49 7.27
C GLN A 111 -10.66 3.95 7.02
N GLY A 112 -9.37 4.27 7.01
CA GLY A 112 -8.90 5.63 6.76
C GLY A 112 -7.49 5.65 6.21
N MET A 113 -7.22 6.60 5.31
CA MET A 113 -5.87 6.83 4.80
C MET A 113 -4.97 7.34 5.93
N VAL A 114 -3.79 6.75 6.08
CA VAL A 114 -2.73 7.23 7.00
C VAL A 114 -1.72 8.05 6.22
N ASP A 115 -1.26 7.50 5.10
CA ASP A 115 -0.32 8.16 4.20
C ASP A 115 -0.61 7.77 2.75
N ALA A 116 -0.31 8.67 1.81
CA ALA A 116 -0.53 8.46 0.39
C ALA A 116 0.65 9.04 -0.38
N GLY A 117 1.38 8.17 -1.07
CA GLY A 117 2.44 8.54 -2.00
C GLY A 117 2.22 7.92 -3.37
N ARG A 118 3.14 8.20 -4.30
CA ARG A 118 3.04 7.72 -5.69
C ARG A 118 3.11 6.20 -5.81
N THR A 119 3.95 5.56 -5.00
CA THR A 119 4.23 4.11 -5.07
C THR A 119 4.17 3.41 -3.72
N SER A 120 3.89 4.15 -2.66
CA SER A 120 3.74 3.64 -1.30
C SER A 120 2.63 4.40 -0.60
N ALA A 121 1.88 3.73 0.25
CA ALA A 121 0.78 4.33 0.99
C ALA A 121 0.37 3.40 2.13
N SER A 122 -0.37 3.93 3.10
CA SER A 122 -0.81 3.16 4.26
C SER A 122 -2.28 3.45 4.56
N VAL A 123 -3.01 2.40 4.89
CA VAL A 123 -4.42 2.47 5.31
C VAL A 123 -4.54 1.92 6.73
N LEU A 124 -5.24 2.64 7.59
CA LEU A 124 -5.67 2.14 8.88
C LEU A 124 -7.03 1.45 8.70
N VAL A 125 -7.15 0.21 9.17
CA VAL A 125 -8.36 -0.60 9.10
C VAL A 125 -8.80 -0.98 10.50
N PHE A 126 -10.08 -0.78 10.78
CA PHE A 126 -10.77 -1.18 11.99
C PHE A 126 -11.64 -2.38 11.65
N LEU A 127 -11.50 -3.46 12.39
CA LEU A 127 -12.20 -4.69 12.11
C LEU A 127 -12.67 -5.38 13.37
N ASN A 128 -13.73 -6.16 13.24
CA ASN A 128 -14.11 -7.18 14.20
C ASN A 128 -13.75 -8.54 13.62
N ARG A 129 -13.00 -9.32 14.38
CA ARG A 129 -12.72 -10.71 14.07
C ARG A 129 -13.65 -11.59 14.88
N THR A 130 -14.43 -12.43 14.21
CA THR A 130 -15.25 -13.45 14.86
C THR A 130 -14.55 -14.79 14.68
N VAL A 131 -14.20 -15.43 15.78
CA VAL A 131 -13.59 -16.76 15.81
C VAL A 131 -14.58 -17.75 16.38
N THR A 132 -14.84 -18.83 15.66
CA THR A 132 -15.73 -19.91 16.10
C THR A 132 -14.92 -21.20 16.19
N ASP A 133 -15.09 -21.92 17.29
CA ASP A 133 -14.50 -23.25 17.51
C ASP A 133 -15.60 -24.34 17.43
N PRO A 134 -15.27 -25.63 17.64
CA PRO A 134 -16.26 -26.71 17.59
C PRO A 134 -17.40 -26.63 18.61
N SER A 135 -17.29 -25.83 19.68
CA SER A 135 -18.40 -25.61 20.61
C SER A 135 -19.52 -24.81 19.96
N GLY A 136 -19.22 -24.08 18.87
CA GLY A 136 -20.16 -23.25 18.12
C GLY A 136 -20.35 -21.85 18.71
N GLU A 137 -19.79 -21.54 19.87
CA GLU A 137 -19.85 -20.22 20.49
C GLU A 137 -18.87 -19.25 19.80
N PRO A 138 -19.36 -18.17 19.15
CA PRO A 138 -18.50 -17.20 18.49
C PRO A 138 -17.86 -16.24 19.50
N PHE A 139 -16.54 -16.11 19.45
CA PHE A 139 -15.79 -15.08 20.18
C PHE A 139 -15.46 -13.92 19.24
N VAL A 140 -15.91 -12.71 19.60
CA VAL A 140 -15.68 -11.49 18.80
C VAL A 140 -14.59 -10.64 19.43
N GLU A 141 -13.54 -10.37 18.65
CA GLU A 141 -12.39 -9.56 19.04
C GLU A 141 -12.27 -8.33 18.14
N PRO A 142 -12.33 -7.09 18.67
CA PRO A 142 -12.03 -5.90 17.89
C PRO A 142 -10.51 -5.80 17.67
N ALA A 143 -10.11 -5.43 16.45
CA ALA A 143 -8.72 -5.19 16.11
C ALA A 143 -8.56 -3.96 15.22
N ARG A 144 -7.34 -3.40 15.24
CA ARG A 144 -6.94 -2.26 14.42
C ARG A 144 -5.60 -2.59 13.80
N VAL A 145 -5.52 -2.44 12.49
CA VAL A 145 -4.30 -2.75 11.75
C VAL A 145 -3.94 -1.61 10.81
N ARG A 146 -2.66 -1.26 10.75
CA ARG A 146 -2.10 -0.50 9.65
C ARG A 146 -1.68 -1.46 8.55
N VAL A 147 -2.13 -1.19 7.34
CA VAL A 147 -1.82 -1.93 6.13
C VAL A 147 -0.97 -1.03 5.25
N ASP A 148 0.31 -1.38 5.12
CA ASP A 148 1.24 -0.70 4.24
C ASP A 148 1.17 -1.35 2.85
N TYR A 149 1.10 -0.52 1.82
CA TYR A 149 1.02 -0.93 0.42
C TYR A 149 2.23 -0.45 -0.38
N ARG A 150 2.62 -1.23 -1.38
CA ARG A 150 3.54 -0.81 -2.43
C ARG A 150 2.93 -1.06 -3.81
N LYS A 151 3.08 -0.09 -4.71
CA LYS A 151 2.67 -0.22 -6.10
C LYS A 151 3.78 -0.88 -6.91
N ILE A 152 3.54 -2.08 -7.40
CA ILE A 152 4.47 -2.88 -8.22
C ILE A 152 3.77 -3.19 -9.54
N ASP A 153 4.40 -2.86 -10.66
CA ASP A 153 3.85 -3.07 -12.02
C ASP A 153 2.41 -2.56 -12.19
N GLY A 154 2.14 -1.39 -11.59
CA GLY A 154 0.83 -0.74 -11.64
C GLY A 154 -0.23 -1.28 -10.68
N LYS A 155 0.07 -2.34 -9.90
CA LYS A 155 -0.84 -2.95 -8.93
C LYS A 155 -0.42 -2.63 -7.50
N TRP A 156 -1.38 -2.31 -6.64
CA TRP A 156 -1.13 -2.19 -5.21
C TRP A 156 -1.09 -3.57 -4.57
N LEU A 157 0.00 -3.85 -3.86
CA LEU A 157 0.19 -5.07 -3.10
C LEU A 157 0.46 -4.72 -1.64
N VAL A 158 0.01 -5.59 -0.73
CA VAL A 158 0.26 -5.45 0.71
C VAL A 158 1.74 -5.71 0.97
N ASP A 159 2.43 -4.69 1.47
CA ASP A 159 3.85 -4.74 1.83
C ASP A 159 4.06 -5.07 3.31
N MET A 160 3.08 -4.76 4.17
CA MET A 160 3.11 -5.12 5.59
C MET A 160 1.74 -4.93 6.25
N ILE A 161 1.44 -5.73 7.27
CA ILE A 161 0.32 -5.48 8.17
C ILE A 161 0.83 -5.44 9.61
N LYS A 162 0.46 -4.40 10.36
CA LYS A 162 0.86 -4.21 11.77
C LYS A 162 -0.33 -3.89 12.65
N PRO A 163 -0.46 -4.49 13.84
CA PRO A 163 -1.34 -3.98 14.88
C PRO A 163 -0.98 -2.53 15.26
N VAL A 164 -1.96 -1.74 15.69
CA VAL A 164 -1.77 -0.36 16.19
C VAL A 164 -2.43 -0.13 17.53
#